data_AF-A0A251U4X7-F1
#
_entry.id   AF-A0A251U4X7-F1
#
_cell.length_a   1.000
_cell.length_b   1.000
_cell.length_c   1.000
_cell.angle_alpha   90.00
_cell.angle_beta   90.00
_cell.angle_gamma   90.00
#
_symmetry.space_group_name_H-M   'P 1'
#
loop_
_entity.id
_entity.type
_entity.pdbx_description
1 polymer ?
#
loop_
_entity_poly.entity_id
_entity_poly.type
_entity_poly.pdbx_seq_one_letter_code
_entity_poly.pdbx_strand_id
1 'polypeptide(L)'
;MRTTSHSYNLHNLQNEPFQFLVIDEATQLKEAESTIPLKLPGIMHVVLVGDECQLSAMVTSVMSAKWEFGRSLFGRLSLLGHLKKLLTNQYRMHPSISLFLNHEFYYNQIMDAEYVKSESYEKSYLEGEMFGSYSFIDVADGREEKDDDRRSRTNMVEVAVVVTIVKMLHQGNGRNPKISLLLVWYLSMRPKFFTFGKR
;
A
#
# COMPACT_ATOMS: atom_id res chain seq x y z
N MET A 1 13.56 -3.93 2.06
CA MET A 1 14.62 -3.44 2.95
C MET A 1 13.97 -2.45 3.91
N ARG A 2 13.74 -2.81 5.18
CA ARG A 2 13.27 -1.86 6.20
C ARG A 2 14.50 -1.02 6.60
N THR A 3 14.50 0.23 6.19
CA THR A 3 15.66 1.14 6.17
C THR A 3 16.04 1.66 7.55
N THR A 4 15.13 1.68 8.52
CA THR A 4 15.36 2.21 9.85
C THR A 4 16.42 1.45 10.64
N SER A 5 16.40 0.11 10.64
CA SER A 5 17.41 -0.69 11.34
C SER A 5 18.81 -0.57 10.74
N HIS A 6 18.91 -0.34 9.43
CA HIS A 6 20.18 -0.17 8.74
C HIS A 6 20.75 1.26 8.86
N SER A 7 19.93 2.23 9.30
CA SER A 7 20.37 3.62 9.49
C SER A 7 21.49 3.77 10.53
N TYR A 8 21.64 2.80 11.45
CA TYR A 8 22.76 2.75 12.38
C TYR A 8 24.13 2.78 11.66
N ASN A 9 24.23 2.18 10.46
CA ASN A 9 25.47 2.18 9.68
C ASN A 9 25.89 3.59 9.21
N LEU A 10 24.96 4.56 9.20
CA LEU A 10 25.26 5.95 8.87
C LEU A 10 26.09 6.63 9.96
N HIS A 11 26.14 6.07 11.17
CA HIS A 11 27.05 6.52 12.23
C HIS A 11 28.54 6.35 11.83
N ASN A 12 28.84 5.50 10.84
CA ASN A 12 30.22 5.28 10.37
C ASN A 12 30.60 6.14 9.16
N LEU A 13 29.66 6.92 8.59
CA LEU A 13 29.93 7.84 7.47
C LEU A 13 30.44 9.22 7.96
N GLN A 14 30.91 9.28 9.22
CA GLN A 14 31.29 10.47 9.98
C GLN A 14 32.49 11.23 9.38
N ASN A 15 32.24 12.03 8.36
CA ASN A 15 32.99 13.27 8.15
C ASN A 15 32.09 14.51 8.24
N GLU A 16 30.76 14.39 8.05
CA GLU A 16 29.80 15.50 8.21
C GLU A 16 28.49 15.02 8.86
N PRO A 17 27.97 15.69 9.91
CA PRO A 17 26.75 15.30 10.59
C PRO A 17 25.48 15.65 9.78
N PHE A 18 24.47 14.77 9.82
CA PHE A 18 23.17 15.04 9.21
C PHE A 18 22.37 16.00 10.08
N GLN A 19 21.83 17.07 9.50
CA GLN A 19 21.00 18.03 10.25
C GLN A 19 19.49 17.79 10.10
N PHE A 20 19.09 17.15 8.99
CA PHE A 20 17.70 16.88 8.63
C PHE A 20 17.46 15.39 8.48
N LEU A 21 16.38 14.89 9.07
CA LEU A 21 15.91 13.51 8.93
C LEU A 21 14.49 13.51 8.37
N VAL A 22 14.27 12.78 7.28
CA VAL A 22 12.94 12.50 6.75
C VAL A 22 12.67 11.01 6.94
N ILE A 23 11.56 10.68 7.58
CA ILE A 23 11.09 9.30 7.73
C ILE A 23 9.78 9.17 6.94
N ASP A 24 9.86 8.49 5.81
CA ASP A 24 8.69 8.14 4.99
C ASP A 24 8.03 6.86 5.52
N GLU A 25 6.72 6.71 5.28
CA GLU A 25 5.89 5.62 5.81
C GLU A 25 6.00 5.46 7.34
N ALA A 26 6.11 6.58 8.06
CA ALA A 26 6.37 6.62 9.50
C ALA A 26 5.28 5.93 10.34
N THR A 27 4.04 5.82 9.83
CA THR A 27 2.94 5.12 10.48
C THR A 27 3.09 3.59 10.46
N GLN A 28 3.90 3.05 9.54
CA GLN A 28 4.21 1.62 9.44
C GLN A 28 5.37 1.18 10.33
N LEU A 29 6.05 2.12 10.99
CA LEU A 29 7.15 1.85 11.92
C LEU A 29 6.66 1.77 13.35
N LYS A 30 7.23 0.87 14.12
CA LYS A 30 7.10 0.93 15.58
C LYS A 30 7.87 2.14 16.08
N GLU A 31 7.41 2.73 17.17
CA GLU A 31 8.11 3.86 17.77
C GLU A 31 9.59 3.57 18.03
N ALA A 32 9.90 2.39 18.59
CA ALA A 32 11.27 1.95 18.84
C ALA A 32 12.13 1.93 17.56
N GLU A 33 11.57 1.54 16.41
CA GLU A 33 12.29 1.51 15.13
C GLU A 33 12.58 2.94 14.63
N SER A 34 11.69 3.89 14.90
CA SER A 34 11.88 5.31 14.56
C SER A 34 13.00 5.95 15.40
N THR A 35 13.26 5.45 16.62
CA THR A 35 14.33 5.99 17.48
C THR A 35 15.74 5.72 16.97
N ILE A 36 15.94 4.73 16.10
CA ILE A 36 17.26 4.36 15.57
C ILE A 36 17.87 5.52 14.77
N PRO A 37 17.22 6.05 13.71
CA PRO A 37 17.77 7.20 12.97
C PRO A 37 17.74 8.51 13.78
N LEU A 38 16.86 8.65 14.78
CA LEU A 38 16.80 9.83 15.65
C LEU A 38 18.04 9.98 16.56
N LYS A 39 18.78 8.90 16.78
CA LYS A 39 20.03 8.92 17.55
C LYS A 39 21.26 9.30 16.72
N LEU A 40 21.11 9.54 15.42
CA LEU A 40 22.22 9.98 14.59
C LEU A 40 22.71 11.37 15.06
N PRO A 41 24.03 11.58 15.16
CA PRO A 41 24.58 12.82 15.66
C PRO A 41 24.27 13.99 14.72
N GLY A 42 23.87 15.13 15.29
CA GLY A 42 23.65 16.39 14.59
C GLY A 42 22.24 16.63 14.06
N ILE A 43 21.30 15.67 14.21
CA ILE A 43 19.91 15.86 13.78
C ILE A 43 19.27 17.02 14.55
N MET A 44 18.83 18.04 13.83
CA MET A 44 18.12 19.22 14.38
C MET A 44 16.66 19.25 13.96
N HIS A 45 16.36 18.71 12.77
CA HIS A 45 15.02 18.77 12.17
C HIS A 45 14.57 17.39 11.72
N VAL A 46 13.33 17.04 12.04
CA VAL A 46 12.73 15.76 11.68
C VAL A 46 11.40 15.99 10.98
N VAL A 47 11.21 15.37 9.82
CA VAL A 47 9.94 15.33 9.10
C VAL A 47 9.46 13.88 9.08
N LEU A 48 8.30 13.64 9.68
CA LEU A 48 7.63 12.34 9.63
C LEU A 48 6.52 12.42 8.58
N VAL A 49 6.61 11.58 7.57
CA VAL A 49 5.60 11.44 6.51
C VAL A 49 4.94 10.09 6.68
N GLY A 50 3.61 10.06 6.71
CA GLY A 50 2.86 8.84 6.89
C GLY A 50 1.36 9.12 6.94
N ASP A 51 0.59 8.04 6.97
CA ASP A 51 -0.86 8.07 6.90
C ASP A 51 -1.45 7.11 7.93
N GLU A 52 -2.25 7.64 8.87
CA GLU A 52 -2.86 6.88 9.96
C GLU A 52 -4.06 6.05 9.48
N CYS A 53 -4.62 6.38 8.32
CA CYS A 53 -5.71 5.63 7.69
C CYS A 53 -5.20 4.40 6.91
N GLN A 54 -3.89 4.26 6.75
CA GLN A 54 -3.24 3.13 6.08
C GLN A 54 -2.75 2.06 7.07
N LEU A 55 -1.97 1.10 6.57
CA LEU A 55 -1.46 -0.01 7.38
C LEU A 55 -0.62 0.51 8.56
N SER A 56 -0.88 -0.04 9.75
CA SER A 56 -0.05 0.19 10.93
C SER A 56 1.12 -0.79 11.00
N ALA A 57 2.06 -0.54 11.91
CA ALA A 57 3.21 -1.41 12.11
C ALA A 57 2.80 -2.85 12.48
N MET A 58 3.37 -3.83 11.79
CA MET A 58 3.08 -5.24 12.04
C MET A 58 3.66 -5.70 13.39
N VAL A 59 2.81 -6.26 14.24
CA VAL A 59 3.18 -6.91 15.50
C VAL A 59 2.63 -8.34 15.51
N THR A 60 3.51 -9.33 15.54
CA THR A 60 3.15 -10.75 15.51
C THR A 60 2.74 -11.28 16.88
N SER A 61 3.31 -10.73 17.95
CA SER A 61 3.00 -11.12 19.33
C SER A 61 1.69 -10.47 19.78
N VAL A 62 0.70 -11.29 20.10
CA VAL A 62 -0.60 -10.84 20.65
C VAL A 62 -0.42 -10.05 21.94
N MET A 63 0.50 -10.50 22.81
CA MET A 63 0.83 -9.79 24.04
C MET A 63 1.39 -8.40 23.75
N SER A 64 2.34 -8.29 22.81
CA SER A 64 2.93 -7.00 22.46
C SER A 64 1.92 -6.06 21.78
N ALA A 65 1.02 -6.60 20.96
CA ALA A 65 -0.07 -5.84 20.35
C ALA A 65 -1.03 -5.28 21.42
N LYS A 66 -1.37 -6.08 22.45
CA LYS A 66 -2.19 -5.65 23.59
C LYS A 66 -1.58 -4.44 24.33
N TRP A 67 -0.26 -4.34 24.37
CA TRP A 67 0.47 -3.24 24.99
C TRP A 67 0.85 -2.13 24.00
N GLU A 68 0.17 -2.04 22.85
CA GLU A 68 0.38 -1.02 21.82
C GLU A 68 1.82 -0.92 21.30
N PHE A 69 2.59 -2.01 21.33
CA PHE A 69 3.96 -2.02 20.81
C PHE A 69 4.03 -1.65 19.31
N GLY A 70 2.92 -1.82 18.60
CA GLY A 70 2.77 -1.44 17.19
C GLY A 70 2.54 0.05 16.96
N ARG A 71 2.35 0.85 18.02
CA ARG A 71 2.12 2.28 17.87
C ARG A 71 3.36 2.94 17.29
N SER A 72 3.15 3.76 16.26
CA SER A 72 4.20 4.54 15.62
C SER A 72 4.50 5.81 16.40
N LEU A 73 5.71 6.34 16.21
CA LEU A 73 6.06 7.67 16.72
C LEU A 73 5.11 8.74 16.15
N PHE A 74 4.78 8.62 14.86
CA PHE A 74 3.80 9.49 14.19
C PHE A 74 2.46 9.47 14.94
N GLY A 75 1.89 8.29 15.17
CA GLY A 75 0.62 8.13 15.87
C GLY A 75 0.66 8.67 17.30
N ARG A 76 1.76 8.46 18.03
CA ARG A 76 1.90 9.04 19.37
C ARG A 76 1.94 10.57 19.35
N LEU A 77 2.66 11.19 18.42
CA LEU A 77 2.72 12.65 18.32
C LEU A 77 1.36 13.25 17.91
N SER A 78 0.64 12.56 17.01
CA SER A 78 -0.74 12.89 16.62
C SER A 78 -1.67 12.91 17.85
N LEU A 79 -1.60 11.88 18.70
CA LEU A 79 -2.37 11.80 19.96
C LEU A 79 -2.01 12.89 20.98
N LEU A 80 -0.74 13.31 21.02
CA LEU A 80 -0.27 14.40 21.87
C LEU A 80 -0.67 15.79 21.33
N GLY A 81 -1.38 15.87 20.20
CA GLY A 81 -1.87 17.12 19.63
C GLY A 81 -0.83 17.87 18.80
N HIS A 82 0.25 17.20 18.36
CA HIS A 82 1.16 17.82 17.40
C HIS A 82 0.45 18.09 16.08
N LEU A 83 0.67 19.29 15.53
CA LEU A 83 0.08 19.69 14.26
C LEU A 83 0.55 18.75 13.13
N LYS A 84 -0.43 18.23 12.38
CA LYS A 84 -0.21 17.45 11.16
C LYS A 84 -0.80 18.16 9.96
N LYS A 85 -0.13 18.03 8.81
CA LYS A 85 -0.58 18.61 7.55
C LYS A 85 -1.05 17.50 6.62
N LEU A 86 -2.35 17.46 6.33
CA LEU A 86 -2.88 16.61 5.28
C LEU A 86 -2.54 17.21 3.91
N LEU A 87 -2.01 16.38 3.01
CA LEU A 87 -1.88 16.72 1.60
C LEU A 87 -3.19 16.37 0.90
N THR A 88 -3.86 17.38 0.36
CA THR A 88 -5.25 17.22 -0.12
C THR A 88 -5.34 16.85 -1.59
N ASN A 89 -4.31 17.05 -2.42
CA ASN A 89 -4.40 16.74 -3.85
C ASN A 89 -3.89 15.32 -4.14
N GLN A 90 -4.71 14.46 -4.75
CA GLN A 90 -4.30 13.15 -5.23
C GLN A 90 -4.07 13.16 -6.75
N TYR A 91 -3.00 12.49 -7.18
CA TYR A 91 -2.53 12.48 -8.57
C TYR A 91 -2.44 11.08 -9.17
N ARG A 92 -2.91 10.04 -8.45
CA ARG A 92 -2.63 8.64 -8.78
C ARG A 92 -3.84 7.89 -9.33
N MET A 93 -5.03 8.09 -8.80
CA MET A 93 -6.17 7.22 -9.13
C MET A 93 -7.28 7.99 -9.83
N HIS A 94 -8.05 7.26 -10.65
CA HIS A 94 -9.23 7.81 -11.29
C HIS A 94 -10.26 8.24 -10.23
N PRO A 95 -11.03 9.33 -10.44
CA PRO A 95 -12.03 9.82 -9.47
C PRO A 95 -13.00 8.75 -8.96
N SER A 96 -13.37 7.79 -9.82
CA SER A 96 -14.26 6.68 -9.41
C SER A 96 -13.65 5.76 -8.34
N ILE A 97 -12.31 5.66 -8.27
CA ILE A 97 -11.60 4.88 -7.25
C ILE A 97 -11.42 5.73 -5.98
N SER A 98 -11.02 7.01 -6.11
CA SER A 98 -10.77 7.88 -4.96
C SER A 98 -12.04 8.22 -4.20
N LEU A 99 -13.20 8.27 -4.86
CA LEU A 99 -14.49 8.64 -4.28
C LEU A 99 -14.79 7.90 -2.97
N PHE A 100 -14.75 6.56 -2.99
CA PHE A 100 -15.05 5.74 -1.81
C PHE A 100 -14.00 5.95 -0.72
N LEU A 101 -12.71 5.90 -1.07
CA LEU A 101 -11.62 6.05 -0.10
C LEU A 101 -11.63 7.42 0.59
N ASN A 102 -11.90 8.48 -0.17
CA ASN A 102 -11.97 9.84 0.33
C ASN A 102 -13.14 10.04 1.30
N HIS A 103 -14.31 9.51 0.95
CA HIS A 103 -15.48 9.55 1.81
C HIS A 103 -15.23 8.79 3.12
N GLU A 104 -14.76 7.55 3.03
CA GLU A 104 -14.66 6.66 4.18
C GLU A 104 -13.53 7.04 5.15
N PHE A 105 -12.36 7.44 4.62
CA PHE A 105 -11.16 7.60 5.44
C PHE A 105 -10.73 9.06 5.63
N TYR A 106 -11.09 9.97 4.72
CA TYR A 106 -10.55 11.34 4.69
C TYR A 106 -11.61 12.43 4.78
N TYR A 107 -12.87 12.08 5.10
CA TYR A 107 -13.96 13.04 5.29
C TYR A 107 -14.13 14.01 4.10
N ASN A 108 -13.93 13.50 2.88
CA ASN A 108 -13.99 14.28 1.63
C ASN A 108 -12.98 15.44 1.52
N GLN A 109 -11.88 15.41 2.26
CA GLN A 109 -10.85 16.46 2.21
C GLN A 109 -9.87 16.28 1.04
N ILE A 110 -9.84 15.12 0.38
CA ILE A 110 -8.98 14.86 -0.78
C ILE A 110 -9.65 15.40 -2.04
N MET A 111 -8.87 16.01 -2.92
CA MET A 111 -9.25 16.55 -4.21
C MET A 111 -8.49 15.82 -5.31
N ASP A 112 -9.21 15.43 -6.36
CA ASP A 112 -8.59 14.86 -7.55
C ASP A 112 -7.93 15.97 -8.38
N ALA A 113 -6.66 15.77 -8.73
CA ALA A 113 -5.93 16.69 -9.59
C ALA A 113 -6.50 16.68 -11.02
N GLU A 114 -6.35 17.80 -11.75
CA GLU A 114 -6.93 17.93 -13.11
C GLU A 114 -6.42 16.85 -14.07
N TYR A 115 -5.16 16.45 -13.93
CA TYR A 115 -4.55 15.40 -14.73
C TYR A 115 -5.33 14.07 -14.68
N VAL A 116 -5.81 13.65 -13.50
CA VAL A 116 -6.53 12.36 -13.35
C VAL A 116 -8.00 12.43 -13.77
N LYS A 117 -8.52 13.63 -14.02
CA LYS A 117 -9.87 13.86 -14.55
C LYS A 117 -9.90 13.96 -16.08
N SER A 118 -8.74 14.13 -16.70
CA SER A 118 -8.66 14.29 -18.15
C SER A 118 -9.02 13.00 -18.89
N GLU A 119 -9.64 13.12 -20.06
CA GLU A 119 -9.94 11.98 -20.95
C GLU A 119 -8.67 11.18 -21.30
N SER A 120 -7.52 11.84 -21.37
CA SER A 120 -6.23 11.19 -21.64
C SER A 120 -5.77 10.24 -20.52
N TYR A 121 -6.28 10.45 -19.30
CA TYR A 121 -6.03 9.59 -18.15
C TYR A 121 -6.91 8.34 -18.15
N GLU A 122 -8.10 8.46 -18.74
CA GLU A 122 -9.04 7.36 -18.89
C GLU A 122 -8.46 6.31 -19.84
N LYS A 123 -8.43 5.06 -19.39
CA LYS A 123 -7.88 3.94 -20.16
C LYS A 123 -8.89 2.81 -20.17
N SER A 124 -9.55 2.64 -21.30
CA SER A 124 -10.33 1.44 -21.57
C SER A 124 -9.40 0.37 -22.17
N TYR A 125 -9.20 -0.71 -21.41
CA TYR A 125 -8.40 -1.86 -21.84
C TYR A 125 -9.27 -3.02 -22.34
N LEU A 126 -10.52 -3.09 -21.87
CA LEU A 126 -11.49 -4.13 -22.21
C LEU A 126 -12.81 -3.46 -22.60
N GLU A 127 -13.53 -4.08 -23.54
CA GLU A 127 -14.85 -3.63 -23.95
C GLU A 127 -15.93 -4.16 -23.01
N GLY A 128 -16.96 -3.34 -22.76
CA GLY A 128 -18.13 -3.69 -21.95
C GLY A 128 -18.24 -2.85 -20.68
N GLU A 129 -19.47 -2.56 -20.27
CA GLU A 129 -19.78 -1.72 -19.10
C GLU A 129 -19.22 -2.30 -17.79
N MET A 130 -18.97 -3.61 -17.74
CA MET A 130 -18.41 -4.29 -16.58
C MET A 130 -16.91 -4.04 -16.35
N PHE A 131 -16.18 -3.43 -17.29
CA PHE A 131 -14.73 -3.23 -17.21
C PHE A 131 -14.33 -1.75 -17.15
N GLY A 132 -15.05 -0.96 -16.37
CA GLY A 132 -14.71 0.44 -16.11
C GLY A 132 -13.40 0.60 -15.31
N SER A 133 -13.00 1.86 -15.06
CA SER A 133 -11.84 2.20 -14.22
C SER A 133 -11.87 1.58 -12.81
N TYR A 134 -13.06 1.22 -12.32
CA TYR A 134 -13.29 0.53 -11.06
C TYR A 134 -14.53 -0.35 -11.19
N SER A 135 -14.43 -1.64 -10.82
CA SER A 135 -15.54 -2.58 -10.93
C SER A 135 -15.44 -3.66 -9.86
N PHE A 136 -16.60 -4.06 -9.33
CA PHE A 136 -16.74 -5.23 -8.47
C PHE A 136 -17.35 -6.37 -9.29
N ILE A 137 -16.64 -7.50 -9.32
CA ILE A 137 -17.09 -8.70 -10.03
C ILE A 137 -17.46 -9.73 -8.97
N ASP A 138 -18.77 -9.95 -8.83
CA ASP A 138 -19.30 -10.99 -7.94
C ASP A 138 -19.12 -12.37 -8.60
N VAL A 139 -18.51 -13.30 -7.87
CA VAL A 139 -18.23 -14.67 -8.33
C VAL A 139 -19.10 -15.63 -7.52
N ALA A 140 -20.39 -15.69 -7.87
CA ALA A 140 -21.42 -16.38 -7.09
C ALA A 140 -21.14 -17.87 -6.82
N ASP A 141 -20.49 -18.57 -7.75
CA ASP A 141 -20.17 -20.00 -7.61
C ASP A 141 -18.84 -20.26 -6.88
N GLY A 142 -18.15 -19.20 -6.44
CA GLY A 142 -16.89 -19.28 -5.71
C GLY A 142 -17.05 -19.87 -4.32
N ARG A 143 -16.14 -20.77 -3.93
CA ARG A 143 -16.08 -21.34 -2.58
C ARG A 143 -14.64 -21.35 -2.10
N GLU A 144 -14.47 -20.95 -0.84
CA GLU A 144 -13.17 -21.01 -0.18
C GLU A 144 -12.86 -22.43 0.30
N GLU A 145 -11.68 -22.92 -0.06
CA GLU A 145 -11.11 -24.19 0.38
C GLU A 145 -9.89 -23.92 1.27
N LYS A 146 -9.64 -24.77 2.27
CA LYS A 146 -8.44 -24.67 3.10
C LYS A 146 -7.30 -25.41 2.43
N ASP A 147 -6.13 -24.79 2.40
CA ASP A 147 -4.90 -25.45 1.96
C ASP A 147 -4.45 -26.52 2.97
N ASP A 148 -3.51 -27.39 2.58
CA ASP A 148 -3.06 -28.54 3.37
C ASP A 148 -2.59 -28.14 4.78
N ASP A 149 -1.89 -27.01 4.89
CA ASP A 149 -1.41 -26.46 6.16
C ASP A 149 -2.49 -25.73 6.98
N ARG A 150 -3.71 -25.59 6.45
CA ARG A 150 -4.88 -24.89 7.02
C ARG A 150 -4.67 -23.43 7.44
N ARG A 151 -3.50 -22.86 7.16
CA ARG A 151 -3.11 -21.47 7.48
C ARG A 151 -3.51 -20.47 6.40
N SER A 152 -3.96 -20.95 5.25
CA SER A 152 -4.44 -20.13 4.15
C SER A 152 -5.67 -20.77 3.52
N ARG A 153 -6.41 -19.96 2.77
CA ARG A 153 -7.56 -20.41 1.99
C ARG A 153 -7.20 -20.37 0.50
N THR A 154 -8.07 -20.87 -0.37
CA THR A 154 -8.02 -20.63 -1.81
C THR A 154 -9.43 -20.64 -2.41
N ASN A 155 -9.67 -19.95 -3.52
CA ASN A 155 -10.91 -20.04 -4.28
C ASN A 155 -10.58 -20.20 -5.77
N MET A 156 -10.69 -21.42 -6.30
CA MET A 156 -10.28 -21.73 -7.68
C MET A 156 -11.20 -21.11 -8.74
N VAL A 157 -12.45 -20.82 -8.40
CA VAL A 157 -13.39 -20.14 -9.32
C VAL A 157 -12.99 -18.69 -9.49
N GLU A 158 -12.68 -17.99 -8.39
CA GLU A 158 -12.11 -16.63 -8.46
C GLU A 158 -10.79 -16.61 -9.24
N VAL A 159 -9.90 -17.59 -9.02
CA VAL A 159 -8.65 -17.71 -9.81
C VAL A 159 -8.95 -17.85 -11.30
N ALA A 160 -9.91 -18.68 -11.69
CA ALA A 160 -10.28 -18.85 -13.09
C ALA A 160 -10.81 -17.54 -13.72
N VAL A 161 -11.62 -16.77 -12.99
CA VAL A 161 -12.09 -15.44 -13.40
C VAL A 161 -10.93 -14.47 -13.54
N VAL A 162 -10.05 -14.38 -12.54
CA VAL A 162 -8.86 -13.50 -12.57
C VAL A 162 -7.95 -13.84 -13.75
N VAL A 163 -7.66 -15.12 -13.98
CA VAL A 163 -6.84 -15.56 -15.12
C VAL A 163 -7.50 -15.18 -16.45
N THR A 164 -8.82 -15.29 -16.54
CA THR A 164 -9.57 -14.89 -17.75
C THR A 164 -9.44 -13.39 -18.01
N ILE A 165 -9.66 -12.56 -16.99
CA ILE A 165 -9.52 -11.10 -17.10
C ILE A 165 -8.09 -10.71 -17.48
N VAL A 166 -7.07 -11.32 -16.84
CA VAL A 166 -5.67 -11.06 -17.15
C VAL A 166 -5.33 -11.45 -18.61
N LYS A 167 -5.85 -12.57 -19.10
CA LYS A 167 -5.70 -12.97 -20.51
C LYS A 167 -6.35 -11.96 -21.45
N MET A 168 -7.58 -11.53 -21.14
CA MET A 168 -8.27 -10.50 -21.92
C MET A 168 -7.47 -9.20 -21.94
N LEU A 169 -6.94 -8.75 -20.80
CA LEU A 169 -6.13 -7.53 -20.70
C LEU A 169 -4.83 -7.63 -21.50
N HIS A 170 -4.24 -8.82 -21.61
CA HIS A 170 -3.04 -9.05 -22.41
C HIS A 170 -3.33 -9.08 -23.92
N GLN A 171 -4.50 -9.59 -24.31
CA GLN A 171 -4.93 -9.67 -25.70
C GLN A 171 -5.56 -8.36 -26.20
N GLY A 172 -6.06 -7.53 -25.28
CA GLY A 172 -6.74 -6.28 -25.56
C GLY A 172 -5.83 -5.17 -26.10
N ASN A 173 -6.20 -4.65 -27.27
CA ASN A 173 -5.90 -3.31 -27.77
C ASN A 173 -4.42 -2.90 -28.04
N GLY A 174 -3.49 -3.84 -28.21
CA GLY A 174 -2.14 -3.57 -28.75
C GLY A 174 -1.24 -2.68 -27.87
N ARG A 175 -1.72 -2.27 -26.69
CA ARG A 175 -0.95 -1.59 -25.65
C ARG A 175 -0.53 -2.67 -24.65
N ASN A 176 0.69 -2.59 -24.13
CA ASN A 176 1.14 -3.48 -23.05
C ASN A 176 0.77 -2.85 -21.69
N PRO A 177 -0.38 -3.19 -21.07
CA PRO A 177 -0.71 -2.67 -19.76
C PRO A 177 0.30 -3.14 -18.71
N LYS A 178 0.67 -2.24 -17.79
CA LYS A 178 1.35 -2.64 -16.56
C LYS A 178 0.30 -3.21 -15.60
N ILE A 179 0.22 -4.54 -15.52
CA ILE A 179 -0.73 -5.24 -14.66
C ILE A 179 -0.01 -5.61 -13.35
N SER A 180 -0.67 -5.37 -12.23
CA SER A 180 -0.25 -5.87 -10.92
C SER A 180 -1.45 -6.54 -10.27
N LEU A 181 -1.27 -7.79 -9.83
CA LEU A 181 -2.30 -8.54 -9.15
C LEU A 181 -1.98 -8.55 -7.65
N LEU A 182 -2.93 -8.09 -6.84
CA LEU A 182 -2.87 -8.20 -5.39
C LEU A 182 -3.95 -9.17 -4.93
N LEU A 183 -3.54 -10.29 -4.33
CA LEU A 183 -4.43 -11.28 -3.75
C LEU A 183 -4.35 -11.16 -2.22
N VAL A 184 -5.45 -10.74 -1.59
CA VAL A 184 -5.54 -10.57 -0.13
C VAL A 184 -6.15 -11.86 0.45
N TRP A 185 -5.63 -12.31 1.60
CA TRP A 185 -6.01 -13.53 2.37
C TRP A 185 -5.45 -14.89 1.92
N TYR A 186 -4.60 -14.92 0.89
CA TYR A 186 -4.01 -16.16 0.40
C TYR A 186 -2.48 -16.17 0.50
N LEU A 187 -1.94 -16.41 1.71
CA LEU A 187 -0.50 -16.61 1.91
C LEU A 187 0.07 -17.75 1.04
N SER A 188 -0.75 -18.74 0.67
CA SER A 188 -0.37 -19.85 -0.22
C SER A 188 -0.47 -19.53 -1.71
N MET A 189 -1.24 -18.52 -2.12
CA MET A 189 -1.26 -18.05 -3.52
C MET A 189 -0.06 -17.17 -3.88
N ARG A 190 1.09 -17.35 -3.20
CA ARG A 190 2.36 -16.85 -3.73
C ARG A 190 2.60 -17.50 -5.10
N PRO A 191 3.27 -16.80 -6.03
CA PRO A 191 3.25 -17.18 -7.43
C PRO A 191 3.86 -18.58 -7.61
N LYS A 192 3.06 -19.55 -8.06
CA LYS A 192 3.57 -20.44 -9.10
C LYS A 192 3.76 -19.51 -10.30
N PHE A 193 4.97 -19.00 -10.47
CA PHE A 193 5.34 -18.06 -11.53
C PHE A 193 4.79 -18.56 -12.88
N PHE A 194 3.73 -17.93 -13.38
CA PHE A 194 3.42 -17.98 -14.80
C PHE A 194 4.15 -16.83 -15.46
N THR A 195 5.43 -17.05 -15.77
CA THR A 195 6.15 -16.18 -16.70
C THR A 195 5.60 -16.44 -18.10
N PHE A 196 4.67 -15.60 -18.56
CA PHE A 196 4.42 -15.45 -19.99
C PHE A 196 5.48 -14.49 -20.55
N GLY A 197 6.71 -15.00 -20.66
CA GLY A 197 7.79 -14.42 -21.44
C GLY A 197 7.95 -15.20 -22.74
N LYS A 198 7.85 -14.49 -23.87
CA LYS A 198 8.10 -15.04 -25.22
C LYS A 198 9.47 -15.74 -25.27
N ARG A 199 9.49 -16.94 -25.83
CA ARG A 199 10.66 -17.40 -26.61
C ARG A 199 10.66 -16.68 -27.94
#